data_AF-A0A2W7RGL3-F1
#
_entry.id   AF-A0A2W7RGL3-F1
#
_cell.length_a   1.000
_cell.length_b   1.000
_cell.length_c   1.000
_cell.angle_alpha   90.00
_cell.angle_beta   90.00
_cell.angle_gamma   90.00
#
_symmetry.space_group_name_H-M   'P 1'
#
loop_
_entity.id
_entity.type
_entity.pdbx_description
1 polymer ?
#
loop_
_entity_poly.entity_id
_entity_poly.type
_entity_poly.pdbx_seq_one_letter_code
_entity_poly.pdbx_strand_id
1 'polypeptide(L)'
;MKKFTLLFLLLFAQLVSHAQDFTVTSYVVNITLHKEGYFDVVEKYDIYFEEPKHGIFRDILLSYDFLSEKDREEKRQIKLSNIEVPNHQFDAPSAFGQKFSKNARIKIGDADVTLEGTQQYEIRYRVENAFIHDEEAIHFYWNIKPSDWYAPFNKIEFRVHMPNGVTLAEGDYFMYTGEIGSDIPATDFETSYSNGIYSGKSKPDVVSFGGEAVTVLLKLPLKSIKEIKPVWPFWTEYGWTLILPLVYFSFYFIWKKHGKDDHATTTTSYYPPKGMDPAMVGYLIDDSGDTADLISLIPYWASLGYLTIEEIDKKGWFAQDDTKLIKLKDIETDAPLYQTQLFNGLFAGKTELLVSSLKEKFYTTMATAREGLKDAAQIYYVNKSRQIKNYTIIGLILLMFILVPTFLFYWGILAAIAVGGSFIFLIIISQFMIKKNIEGTMILSELKGFKQFIKVAEENKLKMLLKEDPTYFETTMSYALAFGMFDKWAKKFDGLNLQPPTWYNSSTGRIMSMNHFSKSFTNSIKSTQSTMVSSPSSSGGSGGGGSSGGGFGGGGGGSW
;
A
#
# COMPACT_ATOMS: atom_id res chain seq x y z
N MET A 1 3.67 41.65 -43.47
CA MET A 1 4.70 41.13 -42.55
C MET A 1 5.46 42.26 -41.82
N LYS A 2 4.76 43.20 -41.17
CA LYS A 2 5.40 44.34 -40.46
C LYS A 2 4.82 44.60 -39.06
N LYS A 3 4.09 43.64 -38.48
CA LYS A 3 3.54 43.73 -37.11
C LYS A 3 4.01 42.61 -36.17
N PHE A 4 4.85 41.69 -36.65
CA PHE A 4 5.41 40.60 -35.82
C PHE A 4 6.85 40.84 -35.34
N THR A 5 7.53 41.85 -35.89
CA THR A 5 8.92 42.16 -35.55
C THR A 5 9.08 43.11 -34.36
N LEU A 6 8.00 43.77 -33.91
CA LEU A 6 8.05 44.71 -32.78
C LEU A 6 7.83 44.02 -31.42
N LEU A 7 7.28 42.80 -31.41
CA LEU A 7 7.05 42.03 -30.17
C LEU A 7 8.29 41.20 -29.75
N PHE A 8 9.24 41.00 -30.66
CA PHE A 8 10.48 40.25 -30.39
C PHE A 8 11.60 41.12 -29.81
N LEU A 9 11.47 42.47 -29.87
CA LEU A 9 12.47 43.40 -29.34
C LEU A 9 12.22 43.83 -27.88
N LEU A 10 11.05 43.49 -27.32
CA LEU A 10 10.68 43.78 -25.93
C LEU A 10 10.97 42.60 -24.98
N LEU A 11 11.51 41.51 -25.50
CA LEU A 11 11.92 40.31 -24.75
C LEU A 11 13.43 40.29 -24.42
N PHE A 12 14.15 41.36 -24.74
CA PHE A 12 15.61 41.47 -24.57
C PHE A 12 16.00 42.72 -23.78
N ALA A 13 15.46 42.91 -22.59
CA ALA A 13 15.97 43.90 -21.63
C ALA A 13 15.43 43.68 -20.21
N GLN A 14 15.55 42.47 -19.65
CA GLN A 14 15.67 42.29 -18.20
C GLN A 14 16.66 41.15 -17.93
N LEU A 15 17.92 41.39 -18.29
CA LEU A 15 19.01 40.84 -17.48
C LEU A 15 18.94 41.61 -16.16
N VAL A 16 18.16 41.10 -15.21
CA VAL A 16 18.30 41.51 -13.81
C VAL A 16 19.68 41.01 -13.41
N SER A 17 20.65 41.90 -13.46
CA SER A 17 21.91 41.71 -12.76
C SER A 17 21.53 41.65 -11.28
N HIS A 18 21.50 40.45 -10.70
CA HIS A 18 21.34 40.27 -9.26
C HIS A 18 22.63 40.71 -8.59
N ALA A 19 22.82 42.03 -8.45
CA ALA A 19 23.71 42.55 -7.45
C ALA A 19 23.01 42.32 -6.11
N GLN A 20 23.72 41.70 -5.17
CA GLN A 20 23.35 41.80 -3.78
C GLN A 20 23.86 43.18 -3.34
N ASP A 21 22.97 44.08 -2.91
CA ASP A 21 23.27 45.51 -2.64
C ASP A 21 24.17 45.73 -1.41
N PHE A 22 25.16 44.86 -1.23
CA PHE A 22 26.19 44.92 -0.21
C PHE A 22 27.49 44.28 -0.73
N THR A 23 28.60 44.75 -0.18
CA THR A 23 29.95 44.24 -0.45
C THR A 23 30.56 43.64 0.81
N VAL A 24 31.22 42.48 0.69
CA VAL A 24 31.98 41.89 1.81
C VAL A 24 33.40 42.43 1.76
N THR A 25 33.65 43.45 2.57
CA THR A 25 34.94 44.15 2.62
C THR A 25 36.04 43.28 3.20
N SER A 26 35.71 42.44 4.18
CA SER A 26 36.63 41.50 4.81
C SER A 26 35.87 40.29 5.34
N TYR A 27 36.41 39.10 5.05
CA TYR A 27 35.89 37.82 5.51
C TYR A 27 37.02 37.00 6.12
N VAL A 28 36.83 36.61 7.39
CA VAL A 28 37.77 35.74 8.10
C VAL A 28 37.03 34.50 8.59
N VAL A 29 37.50 33.31 8.23
CA VAL A 29 36.96 32.06 8.75
C VAL A 29 38.01 31.29 9.56
N ASN A 30 37.60 30.78 10.72
CA ASN A 30 38.42 29.87 11.52
C ASN A 30 37.68 28.54 11.66
N ILE A 31 38.32 27.45 11.27
CA ILE A 31 37.77 26.10 11.32
C ILE A 31 38.65 25.27 12.24
N THR A 32 38.05 24.60 13.22
CA THR A 32 38.77 23.70 14.14
C THR A 32 38.29 22.28 13.96
N LEU A 33 39.19 21.39 13.51
CA LEU A 33 38.88 19.98 13.28
C LEU A 33 39.01 19.18 14.58
N HIS A 34 38.04 18.31 14.87
CA HIS A 34 38.03 17.48 16.07
C HIS A 34 38.16 15.98 15.74
N LYS A 35 38.86 15.22 16.59
CA LYS A 35 39.08 13.78 16.40
C LYS A 35 37.78 12.97 16.46
N GLU A 36 36.75 13.55 17.06
CA GLU A 36 35.43 12.97 17.25
C GLU A 36 34.59 12.90 15.96
N GLY A 37 35.02 13.52 14.86
CA GLY A 37 34.32 13.45 13.56
C GLY A 37 33.47 14.67 13.22
N TYR A 38 33.65 15.77 13.94
CA TYR A 38 33.00 17.05 13.68
C TYR A 38 34.04 18.17 13.57
N PHE A 39 33.63 19.35 13.10
CA PHE A 39 34.44 20.55 13.17
C PHE A 39 33.60 21.77 13.54
N ASP A 40 34.22 22.71 14.24
CA ASP A 40 33.60 23.97 14.64
C ASP A 40 34.07 25.08 13.70
N VAL A 41 33.14 25.90 13.21
CA VAL A 41 33.37 27.00 12.27
C VAL A 41 33.01 28.33 12.93
N VAL A 42 33.89 29.32 12.78
CA VAL A 42 33.66 30.70 13.15
C VAL A 42 33.91 31.59 11.94
N GLU A 43 32.83 32.10 11.35
CA GLU A 43 32.86 33.03 10.21
C GLU A 43 32.69 34.46 10.73
N LYS A 44 33.56 35.38 10.31
CA LYS A 44 33.47 36.81 10.62
C LYS A 44 33.40 37.62 9.34
N TYR A 45 32.37 38.45 9.22
CA TYR A 45 32.12 39.28 8.05
C TYR A 45 32.11 40.76 8.42
N ASP A 46 32.88 41.56 7.68
CA ASP A 46 32.73 43.01 7.61
C ASP A 46 31.99 43.34 6.31
N ILE A 47 30.71 43.65 6.42
CA ILE A 47 29.80 43.90 5.29
C ILE A 47 29.49 45.39 5.19
N TYR A 48 29.57 45.94 3.99
CA TYR A 48 29.11 47.30 3.69
C TYR A 48 27.79 47.23 2.93
N PHE A 49 26.70 47.67 3.54
CA PHE A 49 25.39 47.80 2.90
C PHE A 49 25.31 49.12 2.11
N GLU A 50 25.07 49.02 0.81
CA GLU A 50 24.90 50.17 -0.08
C GLU A 50 23.48 50.76 0.01
N GLU A 51 22.52 49.94 0.43
CA GLU A 51 21.14 50.33 0.71
C GLU A 51 20.71 49.84 2.10
N PRO A 52 19.72 50.47 2.74
CA PRO A 52 19.17 49.98 4.01
C PRO A 52 18.64 48.53 3.89
N LYS A 53 19.19 47.61 4.69
CA LYS A 53 18.77 46.19 4.77
C LYS A 53 18.47 45.78 6.22
N HIS A 54 17.61 44.80 6.43
CA HIS A 54 17.32 44.22 7.75
C HIS A 54 18.43 43.28 8.23
N GLY A 55 19.13 42.61 7.30
CA GLY A 55 20.31 41.83 7.61
C GLY A 55 20.75 40.90 6.47
N ILE A 56 21.28 39.72 6.84
CA ILE A 56 21.83 38.75 5.88
C ILE A 56 21.23 37.35 6.04
N PHE A 57 21.31 36.56 4.98
CA PHE A 57 21.12 35.12 5.00
C PHE A 57 22.45 34.41 4.79
N ARG A 58 22.72 33.42 5.63
CA ARG A 58 23.81 32.45 5.44
C ARG A 58 23.22 31.07 5.17
N ASP A 59 23.35 30.60 3.93
CA ASP A 59 22.88 29.28 3.52
C ASP A 59 24.04 28.27 3.49
N ILE A 60 23.94 27.21 4.27
CA ILE A 60 24.94 26.14 4.34
C ILE A 60 24.38 24.88 3.70
N LEU A 61 25.08 24.32 2.70
CA LEU A 61 24.65 23.12 2.00
C LEU A 61 24.77 21.89 2.92
N LEU A 62 23.68 21.14 3.07
CA LEU A 62 23.59 19.98 3.96
C LEU A 62 23.72 18.64 3.23
N SER A 63 23.72 18.63 1.89
CA SER A 63 23.83 17.40 1.12
C SER A 63 24.76 17.55 -0.07
N TYR A 64 25.69 16.61 -0.22
CA TYR A 64 26.57 16.51 -1.37
C TYR A 64 26.39 15.15 -2.03
N ASP A 65 26.33 15.17 -3.36
CA ASP A 65 26.42 13.98 -4.19
C ASP A 65 27.90 13.84 -4.55
N PHE A 66 28.53 12.72 -4.19
CA PHE A 66 29.90 12.42 -4.60
C PHE A 66 29.99 11.00 -5.15
N LEU A 67 30.93 10.80 -6.07
CA LEU A 67 31.27 9.48 -6.59
C LEU A 67 32.25 8.82 -5.62
N SER A 68 31.81 7.75 -4.98
CA SER A 68 32.65 6.87 -4.16
C SER A 68 33.59 6.06 -5.08
N GLU A 69 34.75 5.60 -4.59
CA GLU A 69 35.73 4.77 -5.34
C GLU A 69 35.10 3.53 -6.00
N LYS A 70 33.90 3.11 -5.55
CA LYS A 70 33.15 1.97 -6.08
C LYS A 70 32.13 2.33 -7.18
N ASP A 71 32.27 3.48 -7.85
CA ASP A 71 31.31 4.00 -8.85
C ASP A 71 29.86 4.07 -8.33
N ARG A 72 29.69 4.27 -7.02
CA ARG A 72 28.38 4.49 -6.40
C ARG A 72 28.24 5.96 -6.08
N GLU A 73 27.17 6.58 -6.56
CA GLU A 73 26.72 7.87 -6.06
C GLU A 73 26.31 7.70 -4.60
N GLU A 74 27.11 8.26 -3.69
CA GLU A 74 26.78 8.31 -2.28
C GLU A 74 26.27 9.71 -1.92
N LYS A 75 25.08 9.76 -1.33
CA LYS A 75 24.52 10.99 -0.78
C LYS A 75 24.91 11.11 0.68
N ARG A 76 25.72 12.11 1.00
CA ARG A 76 26.10 12.39 2.39
C ARG A 76 25.31 13.56 2.93
N GLN A 77 24.62 13.32 4.04
CA GLN A 77 23.90 14.36 4.77
C GLN A 77 24.73 14.88 5.94
N ILE A 78 25.04 16.16 5.88
CA ILE A 78 25.71 16.94 6.91
C ILE A 78 24.66 17.44 7.90
N LYS A 79 25.04 17.52 9.17
CA LYS A 79 24.19 18.05 10.23
C LYS A 79 24.85 19.26 10.87
N LEU A 80 24.09 20.34 11.04
CA LEU A 80 24.52 21.52 11.78
C LEU A 80 23.96 21.51 13.20
N SER A 81 24.80 21.90 14.14
CA SER A 81 24.45 22.09 15.55
C SER A 81 25.16 23.29 16.14
N ASN A 82 24.79 23.70 17.36
CA ASN A 82 25.41 24.81 18.09
C ASN A 82 25.53 26.09 17.24
N ILE A 83 24.47 26.43 16.51
CA ILE A 83 24.42 27.65 15.69
C ILE A 83 24.21 28.84 16.62
N GLU A 84 25.13 29.80 16.60
CA GLU A 84 25.07 31.03 17.38
C GLU A 84 25.50 32.22 16.53
N VAL A 85 24.82 33.35 16.68
CA VAL A 85 25.19 34.62 16.06
C VAL A 85 25.26 35.69 17.15
N PRO A 86 26.43 35.90 17.79
CA PRO A 86 26.56 36.83 18.90
C PRO A 86 26.15 38.26 18.50
N ASN A 87 25.48 38.96 19.42
CA ASN A 87 25.02 40.36 19.28
C ASN A 87 23.96 40.61 18.19
N HIS A 88 23.40 39.58 17.58
CA HIS A 88 22.36 39.71 16.55
C HIS A 88 21.17 38.80 16.84
N GLN A 89 19.98 39.23 16.41
CA GLN A 89 18.83 38.32 16.31
C GLN A 89 19.02 37.41 15.10
N PHE A 90 18.68 36.13 15.27
CA PHE A 90 18.74 35.17 14.17
C PHE A 90 17.66 34.09 14.29
N ASP A 91 17.30 33.54 13.14
CA ASP A 91 16.48 32.34 13.00
C ASP A 91 17.27 31.28 12.22
N ALA A 92 17.23 30.03 12.68
CA ALA A 92 17.97 28.93 12.10
C ALA A 92 17.17 27.62 12.18
N PRO A 93 17.32 26.70 11.21
CA PRO A 93 16.53 25.49 11.17
C PRO A 93 16.89 24.55 12.31
N SER A 94 15.87 24.03 12.98
CA SER A 94 16.03 22.96 13.98
C SER A 94 16.67 21.71 13.36
N ALA A 95 17.26 20.87 14.21
CA ALA A 95 17.83 19.59 13.78
C ALA A 95 16.82 18.69 13.02
N PHE A 96 15.52 18.83 13.28
CA PHE A 96 14.47 18.14 12.52
C PHE A 96 14.20 18.84 11.18
N GLY A 97 14.10 20.17 11.15
CA GLY A 97 13.88 20.94 9.93
C GLY A 97 14.99 20.76 8.89
N GLN A 98 16.23 20.62 9.33
CA GLN A 98 17.40 20.34 8.48
C GLN A 98 17.25 19.04 7.65
N LYS A 99 16.46 18.06 8.09
CA LYS A 99 16.27 16.78 7.36
C LYS A 99 15.44 16.92 6.08
N PHE A 100 14.67 18.00 5.94
CA PHE A 100 13.75 18.20 4.83
C PHE A 100 14.24 19.26 3.84
N SER A 101 15.41 19.85 4.09
CA SER A 101 15.99 20.90 3.26
C SER A 101 17.37 20.49 2.76
N LYS A 102 17.69 20.89 1.53
CA LYS A 102 19.06 20.76 1.00
C LYS A 102 20.03 21.74 1.67
N ASN A 103 19.53 22.87 2.15
CA ASN A 103 20.33 23.93 2.76
C ASN A 103 19.81 24.26 4.17
N ALA A 104 20.70 24.57 5.09
CA ALA A 104 20.37 25.25 6.33
C ALA A 104 20.49 26.76 6.15
N ARG A 105 19.35 27.46 6.20
CA ARG A 105 19.30 28.93 6.12
C ARG A 105 19.36 29.56 7.50
N ILE A 106 20.42 30.30 7.78
CA ILE A 106 20.53 31.15 8.97
C ILE A 106 20.13 32.56 8.55
N LYS A 107 18.98 33.02 9.01
CA LYS A 107 18.48 34.39 8.79
C LYS A 107 18.94 35.27 9.94
N ILE A 108 19.70 36.31 9.66
CA ILE A 108 20.32 37.20 10.66
C ILE A 108 19.79 38.61 10.43
N GLY A 109 19.42 39.30 11.50
CA GLY A 109 18.87 40.66 11.44
C GLY A 109 17.53 40.80 12.17
N ASP A 110 17.05 42.03 12.26
CA ASP A 110 15.78 42.38 12.89
C ASP A 110 14.79 42.90 11.84
N ALA A 111 13.57 42.38 11.83
CA ALA A 111 12.55 42.76 10.84
C ALA A 111 12.05 44.21 11.03
N ASP A 112 12.25 44.78 12.21
CA ASP A 112 11.78 46.12 12.55
C ASP A 112 12.87 47.21 12.43
N VAL A 113 14.12 46.81 12.13
CA VAL A 113 15.28 47.72 12.05
C VAL A 113 16.00 47.53 10.71
N THR A 114 16.32 48.63 10.03
CA THR A 114 17.20 48.63 8.87
C THR A 114 18.58 49.17 9.22
N LEU A 115 19.60 48.59 8.59
CA LEU A 115 21.01 48.88 8.75
C LEU A 115 21.58 49.35 7.41
N GLU A 116 22.43 50.38 7.45
CA GLU A 116 23.16 50.91 6.29
C GLU A 116 24.64 51.05 6.66
N GLY A 117 25.53 51.04 5.66
CA GLY A 117 26.96 51.16 5.88
C GLY A 117 27.61 49.91 6.47
N THR A 118 28.69 50.08 7.23
CA THR A 118 29.52 48.95 7.69
C THR A 118 28.90 48.25 8.89
N GLN A 119 28.70 46.93 8.77
CA GLN A 119 28.16 46.05 9.79
C GLN A 119 29.07 44.83 9.98
N GLN A 120 29.14 44.34 11.21
CA GLN A 120 29.96 43.18 11.58
C GLN A 120 29.07 42.01 11.99
N TYR A 121 29.31 40.85 11.38
CA TYR A 121 28.62 39.61 11.72
C TYR A 121 29.62 38.54 12.12
N GLU A 122 29.30 37.81 13.20
CA GLU A 122 30.03 36.61 13.59
C GLU A 122 29.04 35.45 13.65
N ILE A 123 29.31 34.38 12.90
CA ILE A 123 28.48 33.18 12.84
C ILE A 123 29.31 32.01 13.35
N ARG A 124 28.81 31.33 14.38
CA ARG A 124 29.43 30.13 14.96
C ARG A 124 28.52 28.94 14.73
N TYR A 125 29.08 27.84 14.26
CA TYR A 125 28.30 26.60 14.10
C TYR A 125 29.22 25.37 14.10
N ARG A 126 28.63 24.23 14.47
CA ARG A 126 29.26 22.92 14.42
C ARG A 126 28.76 22.12 13.24
N VAL A 127 29.69 21.50 12.52
CA VAL A 127 29.40 20.63 11.38
C VAL A 127 29.73 19.17 11.72
N GLU A 128 28.75 18.29 11.59
CA GLU A 128 28.89 16.84 11.80
C GLU A 128 28.72 16.07 10.48
N ASN A 129 29.37 14.90 10.38
CA ASN A 129 29.25 13.97 9.25
C ASN A 129 29.78 14.49 7.88
N ALA A 130 30.70 15.46 7.90
CA ALA A 130 31.25 16.09 6.71
C ALA A 130 32.55 15.45 6.17
N PHE A 131 33.29 14.70 6.98
CA PHE A 131 34.56 14.06 6.56
C PHE A 131 34.30 12.83 5.68
N ILE A 132 34.98 12.74 4.53
CA ILE A 132 34.88 11.59 3.62
C ILE A 132 35.98 10.60 4.01
N HIS A 133 35.58 9.39 4.41
CA HIS A 133 36.52 8.34 4.80
C HIS A 133 36.75 7.42 3.61
N ASP A 134 37.98 7.40 3.11
CA ASP A 134 38.42 6.58 1.98
C ASP A 134 39.43 5.51 2.43
N GLU A 135 39.83 4.60 1.53
CA GLU A 135 40.82 3.55 1.82
C GLU A 135 42.22 4.15 2.04
N GLU A 136 42.56 5.24 1.35
CA GLU A 136 43.88 5.88 1.42
C GLU A 136 43.99 7.00 2.47
N ALA A 137 42.94 7.81 2.64
CA ALA A 137 42.97 8.99 3.51
C ALA A 137 41.56 9.39 4.01
N ILE A 138 41.52 10.29 5.00
CA ILE A 138 40.29 10.98 5.40
C ILE A 138 40.30 12.36 4.76
N HIS A 139 39.34 12.65 3.88
CA HIS A 139 39.25 13.92 3.18
C HIS A 139 38.38 14.92 3.95
N PHE A 140 38.96 16.07 4.27
CA PHE A 140 38.22 17.28 4.62
C PHE A 140 38.08 18.12 3.35
N TYR A 141 36.87 18.24 2.82
CA TYR A 141 36.57 18.99 1.61
C TYR A 141 35.47 20.01 1.92
N TRP A 142 35.83 21.30 2.00
CA TRP A 142 34.92 22.33 2.47
C TRP A 142 35.06 23.64 1.71
N ASN A 143 33.92 24.23 1.34
CA ASN A 143 33.87 25.56 0.74
C ASN A 143 33.97 26.61 1.83
N ILE A 144 35.10 27.34 1.86
CA ILE A 144 35.34 28.50 2.70
C ILE A 144 34.46 29.66 2.28
N LYS A 145 34.48 29.99 0.97
CA LYS A 145 33.50 30.87 0.33
C LYS A 145 32.65 30.01 -0.59
N PRO A 146 31.32 29.97 -0.43
CA PRO A 146 30.45 29.28 -1.35
C PRO A 146 30.19 30.14 -2.61
N SER A 147 29.85 29.48 -3.72
CA SER A 147 29.63 30.12 -5.03
C SER A 147 28.30 30.86 -5.15
N ASP A 148 27.39 30.63 -4.21
CA ASP A 148 26.02 31.06 -4.22
C ASP A 148 25.79 32.45 -3.61
N TRP A 149 26.85 33.03 -3.06
CA TRP A 149 26.86 34.41 -2.60
C TRP A 149 27.33 35.32 -3.72
N TYR A 150 26.42 36.16 -4.23
CA TYR A 150 26.67 37.00 -5.40
C TYR A 150 27.37 38.32 -5.08
N ALA A 151 27.42 38.70 -3.79
CA ALA A 151 28.18 39.86 -3.32
C ALA A 151 29.70 39.70 -3.55
N PRO A 152 30.42 40.78 -3.90
CA PRO A 152 31.87 40.74 -4.06
C PRO A 152 32.59 40.60 -2.71
N PHE A 153 33.65 39.80 -2.70
CA PHE A 153 34.55 39.58 -1.55
C PHE A 153 35.91 40.20 -1.82
N ASN A 154 36.23 41.29 -1.13
CA ASN A 154 37.48 42.02 -1.35
C ASN A 154 38.67 41.42 -0.62
N LYS A 155 38.42 40.77 0.53
CA LYS A 155 39.48 40.16 1.33
C LYS A 155 38.97 38.89 1.98
N ILE A 156 39.66 37.77 1.73
CA ILE A 156 39.34 36.47 2.31
C ILE A 156 40.56 35.97 3.07
N GLU A 157 40.36 35.57 4.32
CA GLU A 157 41.37 34.96 5.16
C GLU A 157 40.79 33.71 5.83
N PHE A 158 41.55 32.62 5.85
CA PHE A 158 41.12 31.39 6.50
C PHE A 158 42.21 30.80 7.37
N ARG A 159 41.79 30.09 8.42
CA ARG A 159 42.63 29.24 9.25
C ARG A 159 41.91 27.93 9.51
N VAL A 160 42.54 26.81 9.18
CA VAL A 160 42.07 25.45 9.52
C VAL A 160 43.05 24.84 10.52
N HIS A 161 42.57 24.63 11.74
CA HIS A 161 43.32 24.05 12.83
C HIS A 161 43.17 22.52 12.81
N MET A 162 44.30 21.82 12.71
CA MET A 162 44.33 20.36 12.76
C MET A 162 44.03 19.85 14.18
N PRO A 163 43.49 18.63 14.32
CA PRO A 163 43.35 18.02 15.64
C PRO A 163 44.71 17.81 16.31
N ASN A 164 44.76 17.89 17.64
CA ASN A 164 46.01 17.73 18.40
C ASN A 164 46.79 16.46 18.00
N GLY A 165 48.03 16.62 17.56
CA GLY A 165 48.91 15.53 17.14
C GLY A 165 48.68 15.02 15.71
N VAL A 166 47.89 15.72 14.90
CA VAL A 166 47.73 15.47 13.47
C VAL A 166 48.55 16.51 12.70
N THR A 167 49.44 16.07 11.83
CA THR A 167 50.25 16.91 10.94
C THR A 167 50.05 16.50 9.50
N LEU A 168 50.07 17.47 8.58
CA LEU A 168 49.97 17.24 7.14
C LEU A 168 51.36 17.25 6.50
N ALA A 169 51.58 16.40 5.49
CA ALA A 169 52.77 16.47 4.65
C ALA A 169 52.59 17.51 3.53
N GLU A 170 53.70 17.89 2.90
CA GLU A 170 53.65 18.68 1.67
C GLU A 170 52.93 17.87 0.59
N GLY A 171 51.85 18.42 0.03
CA GLY A 171 50.96 17.71 -0.90
C GLY A 171 49.72 17.07 -0.27
N ASP A 172 49.46 17.26 1.03
CA ASP A 172 48.22 16.83 1.69
C ASP A 172 47.22 17.97 1.93
N TYR A 173 47.55 19.20 1.52
CA TYR A 173 46.69 20.36 1.63
C TYR A 173 46.63 21.10 0.30
N PHE A 174 45.41 21.38 -0.14
CA PHE A 174 45.12 22.02 -1.41
C PHE A 174 44.09 23.12 -1.23
N MET A 175 44.14 24.08 -2.14
CA MET A 175 43.12 25.10 -2.25
C MET A 175 42.80 25.37 -3.71
N TYR A 176 41.51 25.46 -3.98
CA TYR A 176 40.95 25.68 -5.30
C TYR A 176 40.13 26.96 -5.28
N THR A 177 40.20 27.73 -6.37
CA THR A 177 39.45 28.98 -6.56
C THR A 177 38.89 29.03 -7.96
N GLY A 178 37.62 29.42 -8.11
CA GLY A 178 36.99 29.61 -9.41
C GLY A 178 35.55 29.09 -9.44
N GLU A 179 35.00 28.95 -10.65
CA GLU A 179 33.66 28.39 -10.84
C GLU A 179 33.57 26.92 -10.37
N ILE A 180 32.35 26.50 -10.01
CA ILE A 180 32.08 25.14 -9.56
C ILE A 180 32.59 24.13 -10.60
N GLY A 181 33.44 23.19 -10.16
CA GLY A 181 34.00 22.14 -11.01
C GLY A 181 35.39 22.46 -11.58
N SER A 182 35.96 23.63 -11.29
CA SER A 182 37.36 23.94 -11.59
C SER A 182 38.30 23.11 -10.70
N ASP A 183 39.32 22.50 -11.31
CA ASP A 183 40.42 21.78 -10.67
C ASP A 183 41.72 22.62 -10.61
N ILE A 184 41.63 23.90 -10.95
CA ILE A 184 42.78 24.81 -11.04
C ILE A 184 43.25 25.19 -9.63
N PRO A 185 44.53 24.94 -9.27
CA PRO A 185 45.08 25.39 -8.01
C PRO A 185 45.00 26.90 -7.84
N ALA A 186 44.69 27.36 -6.63
CA ALA A 186 44.51 28.78 -6.36
C ALA A 186 45.80 29.58 -6.54
N THR A 187 45.84 30.50 -7.51
CA THR A 187 46.95 31.45 -7.69
C THR A 187 46.75 32.76 -6.93
N ASP A 188 45.54 33.00 -6.46
CA ASP A 188 45.07 34.31 -6.00
C ASP A 188 45.24 34.52 -4.50
N PHE A 189 45.85 33.53 -3.84
CA PHE A 189 46.05 33.50 -2.41
C PHE A 189 47.49 33.14 -2.07
N GLU A 190 47.93 33.62 -0.91
CA GLU A 190 49.16 33.19 -0.26
C GLU A 190 48.77 32.22 0.85
N THR A 191 49.24 30.97 0.77
CA THR A 191 48.95 29.93 1.76
C THR A 191 50.21 29.55 2.55
N SER A 192 50.01 29.09 3.78
CA SER A 192 51.08 28.57 4.61
C SER A 192 50.56 27.47 5.55
N TYR A 193 51.42 26.51 5.85
CA TYR A 193 51.17 25.50 6.86
C TYR A 193 52.25 25.58 7.93
N SER A 194 51.87 25.87 9.18
CA SER A 194 52.80 25.89 10.31
C SER A 194 52.08 25.55 11.61
N ASN A 195 52.77 24.85 12.51
CA ASN A 195 52.26 24.50 13.85
C ASN A 195 50.85 23.88 13.86
N GLY A 196 50.54 23.02 12.87
CA GLY A 196 49.23 22.36 12.78
C GLY A 196 48.10 23.27 12.25
N ILE A 197 48.42 24.43 11.68
CA ILE A 197 47.44 25.37 11.13
C ILE A 197 47.72 25.54 9.64
N TYR A 198 46.73 25.20 8.81
CA TYR A 198 46.72 25.58 7.40
C TYR A 198 45.99 26.91 7.26
N SER A 199 46.66 27.91 6.72
CA SER A 199 46.10 29.26 6.60
C SER A 199 46.34 29.82 5.21
N GLY A 200 45.48 30.74 4.80
CA GLY A 200 45.69 31.49 3.57
C GLY A 200 44.97 32.82 3.57
N LYS A 201 45.47 33.73 2.74
CA LYS A 201 44.96 35.09 2.59
C LYS A 201 44.93 35.47 1.12
N SER A 202 43.84 36.09 0.67
CA SER A 202 43.75 36.62 -0.69
C SER A 202 44.77 37.72 -0.92
N LYS A 203 45.31 37.80 -2.15
CA LYS A 203 46.21 38.89 -2.55
C LYS A 203 45.44 40.23 -2.59
N PRO A 204 46.12 41.38 -2.43
CA PRO A 204 45.46 42.68 -2.24
C PRO A 204 44.49 43.11 -3.36
N ASP A 205 44.74 42.70 -4.61
CA ASP A 205 43.95 43.12 -5.78
C ASP A 205 42.94 42.05 -6.24
N VAL A 206 42.80 40.95 -5.49
CA VAL A 206 41.89 39.85 -5.81
C VAL A 206 40.54 40.12 -5.18
N VAL A 207 39.53 40.25 -6.02
CA VAL A 207 38.11 40.26 -5.62
C VAL A 207 37.48 38.96 -6.09
N SER A 208 36.87 38.22 -5.18
CA SER A 208 36.10 37.03 -5.58
C SER A 208 34.63 37.39 -5.77
N PHE A 209 34.10 37.10 -6.95
CA PHE A 209 32.76 37.48 -7.38
C PHE A 209 31.73 36.35 -7.20
N GLY A 210 30.46 36.66 -7.46
CA GLY A 210 29.40 35.67 -7.49
C GLY A 210 29.65 34.55 -8.50
N GLY A 211 29.30 33.31 -8.14
CA GLY A 211 29.57 32.11 -8.94
C GLY A 211 30.92 31.44 -8.63
N GLU A 212 31.86 32.14 -8.01
CA GLU A 212 33.15 31.58 -7.62
C GLU A 212 33.12 30.97 -6.21
N ALA A 213 33.74 29.82 -6.02
CA ALA A 213 33.97 29.21 -4.71
C ALA A 213 35.46 29.28 -4.33
N VAL A 214 35.72 29.32 -3.02
CA VAL A 214 37.05 29.09 -2.45
C VAL A 214 36.95 27.81 -1.62
N THR A 215 37.65 26.77 -2.04
CA THR A 215 37.51 25.42 -1.47
C THR A 215 38.84 24.93 -0.91
N VAL A 216 38.81 24.39 0.30
CA VAL A 216 39.96 23.75 0.93
C VAL A 216 39.77 22.24 0.93
N LEU A 217 40.78 21.53 0.44
CA LEU A 217 40.86 20.07 0.51
C LEU A 217 42.08 19.67 1.36
N LEU A 218 41.87 18.89 2.40
CA LEU A 218 42.93 18.31 3.22
C LEU A 218 42.83 16.79 3.21
N LYS A 219 43.96 16.12 3.04
CA LYS A 219 44.12 14.68 3.16
C LYS A 219 44.68 14.36 4.54
N LEU A 220 43.79 13.98 5.45
CA LEU A 220 44.15 13.65 6.82
C LEU A 220 44.58 12.17 6.91
N PRO A 221 45.57 11.83 7.75
CA PRO A 221 45.98 10.45 7.96
C PRO A 221 44.81 9.56 8.40
N LEU A 222 44.80 8.30 7.98
CA LEU A 222 43.82 7.32 8.46
C LEU A 222 43.78 7.26 9.99
N LYS A 223 42.59 7.06 10.56
CA LYS A 223 42.33 7.03 12.01
C LYS A 223 42.58 8.34 12.76
N SER A 224 42.95 9.43 12.09
CA SER A 224 43.08 10.75 12.72
C SER A 224 41.73 11.33 13.19
N ILE A 225 40.66 10.95 12.51
CA ILE A 225 39.27 11.36 12.79
C ILE A 225 38.37 10.13 12.84
N LYS A 226 37.45 10.10 13.81
CA LYS A 226 36.45 9.06 13.99
C LYS A 226 35.33 9.21 12.96
N GLU A 227 35.02 8.13 12.26
CA GLU A 227 33.86 8.08 11.36
C GLU A 227 32.57 8.08 12.18
N ILE A 228 31.72 9.10 11.97
CA ILE A 228 30.39 9.16 12.57
C ILE A 228 29.43 8.36 11.68
N LYS A 229 29.30 7.06 11.96
CA LYS A 229 28.20 6.25 11.41
C LYS A 229 26.95 6.52 12.24
N PRO A 230 25.87 7.09 11.68
CA PRO A 230 24.63 7.24 12.43
C PRO A 230 24.21 5.87 12.99
N VAL A 231 23.71 5.81 14.23
CA VAL A 231 23.05 4.60 14.82
C VAL A 231 21.77 4.23 14.05
N TRP A 232 21.45 5.06 13.06
CA TRP A 232 20.26 5.12 12.25
C TRP A 232 20.41 4.47 10.85
N PRO A 233 21.03 3.29 10.63
CA PRO A 233 20.74 2.48 9.45
C PRO A 233 19.62 1.48 9.72
N PHE A 234 19.33 1.11 10.99
CA PHE A 234 18.34 0.07 11.26
C PHE A 234 16.94 0.48 10.81
N TRP A 235 16.47 1.68 11.20
CA TRP A 235 15.12 2.11 10.82
C TRP A 235 15.01 2.45 9.34
N THR A 236 16.06 2.97 8.72
CA THR A 236 16.08 3.33 7.30
C THR A 236 16.26 2.12 6.38
N GLU A 237 16.96 1.06 6.80
CA GLU A 237 17.19 -0.13 5.96
C GLU A 237 16.28 -1.31 6.34
N TYR A 238 15.96 -1.45 7.63
CA TYR A 238 15.31 -2.64 8.20
C TYR A 238 14.05 -2.34 9.01
N GLY A 239 13.62 -1.09 9.17
CA GLY A 239 12.44 -0.76 9.99
C GLY A 239 11.17 -1.49 9.57
N TRP A 240 11.03 -1.76 8.27
CA TRP A 240 9.92 -2.54 7.71
C TRP A 240 9.85 -3.98 8.25
N THR A 241 10.98 -4.57 8.66
CA THR A 241 11.07 -5.93 9.21
C THR A 241 10.42 -6.09 10.57
N LEU A 242 10.20 -4.99 11.32
CA LEU A 242 9.47 -5.02 12.60
C LEU A 242 7.98 -4.67 12.42
N ILE A 243 7.69 -3.73 11.51
CA ILE A 243 6.32 -3.23 11.29
C ILE A 243 5.42 -4.34 10.73
N LEU A 244 5.87 -5.09 9.71
CA LEU A 244 5.06 -6.15 9.10
C LEU A 244 4.72 -7.27 10.10
N PRO A 245 5.68 -7.88 10.82
CA PRO A 245 5.36 -8.88 11.83
C PRO A 245 4.43 -8.38 12.92
N LEU A 246 4.55 -7.12 13.33
CA LEU A 246 3.64 -6.54 14.33
C LEU A 246 2.19 -6.49 13.82
N VAL A 247 1.98 -6.16 12.55
CA VAL A 247 0.65 -6.19 11.92
C VAL A 247 0.09 -7.61 11.88
N TYR A 248 0.90 -8.58 11.44
CA TYR A 248 0.49 -10.00 11.42
C TYR A 248 0.20 -10.54 12.81
N PHE A 249 1.02 -10.20 13.80
CA PHE A 249 0.82 -10.59 15.19
C PHE A 249 -0.49 -10.00 15.72
N SER A 250 -0.71 -8.69 15.55
CA SER A 250 -1.95 -8.02 15.97
C SER A 250 -3.18 -8.67 15.33
N PHE A 251 -3.13 -8.95 14.02
CA PHE A 251 -4.20 -9.67 13.32
C PHE A 251 -4.43 -11.06 13.90
N TYR A 252 -3.38 -11.84 14.15
CA TYR A 252 -3.48 -13.18 14.72
C TYR A 252 -4.17 -13.18 16.10
N PHE A 253 -3.89 -12.21 16.97
CA PHE A 253 -4.57 -12.12 18.27
C PHE A 253 -6.06 -11.77 18.14
N ILE A 254 -6.40 -10.89 17.21
CA ILE A 254 -7.80 -10.55 16.91
C ILE A 254 -8.52 -11.80 16.39
N TRP A 255 -7.93 -12.49 15.41
CA TRP A 255 -8.48 -13.72 14.84
C TRP A 255 -8.65 -14.82 15.89
N LYS A 256 -7.61 -15.09 16.70
CA LYS A 256 -7.64 -16.12 17.75
C LYS A 256 -8.75 -15.86 18.78
N LYS A 257 -9.01 -14.60 19.12
CA LYS A 257 -9.99 -14.21 20.14
C LYS A 257 -11.42 -14.15 19.60
N HIS A 258 -11.59 -13.74 18.35
CA HIS A 258 -12.90 -13.38 17.82
C HIS A 258 -13.34 -14.19 16.59
N GLY A 259 -12.41 -14.68 15.77
CA GLY A 259 -12.71 -15.43 14.55
C GLY A 259 -12.57 -16.96 14.69
N LYS A 260 -11.88 -17.47 15.72
CA LYS A 260 -11.69 -18.91 15.90
C LYS A 260 -12.98 -19.58 16.41
N ASP A 261 -13.52 -20.50 15.61
CA ASP A 261 -14.65 -21.34 15.98
C ASP A 261 -14.33 -22.27 17.15
N ASP A 262 -15.34 -22.56 17.96
CA ASP A 262 -15.23 -23.53 19.04
C ASP A 262 -15.19 -24.96 18.46
N HIS A 263 -14.37 -25.82 19.05
CA HIS A 263 -14.23 -27.19 18.57
C HIS A 263 -15.50 -28.00 18.90
N ALA A 264 -16.22 -28.45 17.88
CA ALA A 264 -17.23 -29.50 18.01
C ALA A 264 -16.73 -30.81 17.38
N THR A 265 -16.93 -31.91 18.09
CA THR A 265 -16.65 -33.26 17.60
C THR A 265 -17.67 -33.63 16.53
N THR A 266 -17.20 -34.05 15.34
CA THR A 266 -18.05 -34.50 14.25
C THR A 266 -18.91 -35.69 14.70
N THR A 267 -20.22 -35.49 14.77
CA THR A 267 -21.17 -36.57 15.06
C THR A 267 -21.52 -37.27 13.74
N THR A 268 -21.62 -38.59 13.73
CA THR A 268 -22.11 -39.29 12.53
C THR A 268 -23.61 -39.04 12.42
N SER A 269 -24.04 -38.35 11.36
CA SER A 269 -25.46 -38.14 11.05
C SER A 269 -25.81 -38.75 9.70
N TYR A 270 -27.00 -39.34 9.62
CA TYR A 270 -27.54 -39.99 8.41
C TYR A 270 -28.63 -39.16 7.75
N TYR A 271 -29.09 -38.09 8.40
CA TYR A 271 -30.15 -37.21 7.92
C TYR A 271 -29.68 -35.75 8.03
N PRO A 272 -30.25 -34.84 7.21
CA PRO A 272 -30.05 -33.41 7.43
C PRO A 272 -30.64 -33.00 8.81
N PRO A 273 -30.12 -31.92 9.43
CA PRO A 273 -30.67 -31.36 10.66
C PRO A 273 -32.16 -31.08 10.54
N LYS A 274 -32.93 -31.41 11.59
CA LYS A 274 -34.38 -31.27 11.57
C LYS A 274 -34.81 -29.83 11.37
N GLY A 275 -35.78 -29.61 10.48
CA GLY A 275 -36.38 -28.30 10.24
C GLY A 275 -35.54 -27.34 9.41
N MET A 276 -34.45 -27.81 8.79
CA MET A 276 -33.57 -27.00 7.96
C MET A 276 -33.67 -27.39 6.49
N ASP A 277 -33.95 -26.42 5.61
CA ASP A 277 -34.00 -26.65 4.17
C ASP A 277 -32.59 -26.74 3.56
N PRO A 278 -32.44 -27.29 2.34
CA PRO A 278 -31.12 -27.52 1.75
C PRO A 278 -30.35 -26.24 1.41
N ALA A 279 -31.00 -25.09 1.22
CA ALA A 279 -30.29 -23.83 1.00
C ALA A 279 -29.62 -23.34 2.28
N MET A 280 -30.32 -23.40 3.41
CA MET A 280 -29.75 -23.08 4.73
C MET A 280 -28.62 -24.05 5.09
N VAL A 281 -28.81 -25.35 4.82
CA VAL A 281 -27.79 -26.37 5.03
C VAL A 281 -26.54 -26.11 4.20
N GLY A 282 -26.69 -25.76 2.90
CA GLY A 282 -25.58 -25.40 2.03
C GLY A 282 -24.79 -24.20 2.58
N TYR A 283 -25.51 -23.12 2.88
CA TYR A 283 -24.96 -21.89 3.43
C TYR A 283 -24.13 -22.12 4.71
N LEU A 284 -24.64 -22.92 5.65
CA LEU A 284 -23.97 -23.12 6.94
C LEU A 284 -22.68 -23.94 6.84
N ILE A 285 -22.47 -24.69 5.73
CA ILE A 285 -21.27 -25.50 5.54
C ILE A 285 -20.06 -24.67 5.13
N ASP A 286 -20.23 -23.68 4.26
CA ASP A 286 -19.14 -22.88 3.69
C ASP A 286 -19.27 -21.37 3.91
N ASP A 287 -20.32 -20.93 4.61
CA ASP A 287 -20.63 -19.53 4.91
C ASP A 287 -20.86 -18.67 3.65
N SER A 288 -21.11 -19.30 2.51
CA SER A 288 -21.37 -18.66 1.22
C SER A 288 -22.84 -18.82 0.82
N GLY A 289 -23.41 -17.78 0.20
CA GLY A 289 -24.73 -17.85 -0.40
C GLY A 289 -24.63 -18.31 -1.85
N ASP A 290 -24.14 -19.52 -2.07
CA ASP A 290 -23.91 -20.01 -3.43
C ASP A 290 -25.22 -20.15 -4.19
N THR A 291 -25.17 -19.95 -5.51
CA THR A 291 -26.36 -20.13 -6.35
C THR A 291 -26.90 -21.57 -6.26
N ALA A 292 -26.01 -22.54 -6.06
CA ALA A 292 -26.37 -23.95 -5.90
C ALA A 292 -27.25 -24.19 -4.65
N ASP A 293 -27.02 -23.45 -3.57
CA ASP A 293 -27.80 -23.54 -2.34
C ASP A 293 -29.26 -23.15 -2.60
N LEU A 294 -29.49 -22.00 -3.23
CA LEU A 294 -30.85 -21.54 -3.54
C LEU A 294 -31.54 -22.45 -4.56
N ILE A 295 -30.82 -22.96 -5.55
CA ILE A 295 -31.39 -23.86 -6.57
C ILE A 295 -31.76 -25.22 -5.99
N SER A 296 -31.09 -25.65 -4.92
CA SER A 296 -31.48 -26.86 -4.20
C SER A 296 -32.90 -26.80 -3.62
N LEU A 297 -33.49 -25.61 -3.49
CA LEU A 297 -34.89 -25.44 -3.10
C LEU A 297 -35.87 -25.96 -4.17
N ILE A 298 -35.51 -25.93 -5.46
CA ILE A 298 -36.39 -26.39 -6.54
C ILE A 298 -36.75 -27.88 -6.39
N PRO A 299 -35.79 -28.83 -6.33
CA PRO A 299 -36.10 -30.23 -6.07
C PRO A 299 -36.65 -30.47 -4.65
N TYR A 300 -36.30 -29.64 -3.67
CA TYR A 300 -36.88 -29.72 -2.34
C TYR A 300 -38.39 -29.42 -2.36
N TRP A 301 -38.81 -28.33 -3.00
CA TRP A 301 -40.21 -28.01 -3.19
C TRP A 301 -40.94 -29.06 -4.03
N ALA A 302 -40.25 -29.68 -4.99
CA ALA A 302 -40.80 -30.78 -5.77
C ALA A 302 -41.07 -32.02 -4.91
N SER A 303 -40.13 -32.41 -4.04
CA SER A 303 -40.28 -33.53 -3.10
C SER A 303 -41.41 -33.31 -2.08
N LEU A 304 -41.72 -32.06 -1.74
CA LEU A 304 -42.84 -31.68 -0.87
C LEU A 304 -44.16 -31.47 -1.62
N GLY A 305 -44.16 -31.67 -2.94
CA GLY A 305 -45.33 -31.58 -3.81
C GLY A 305 -45.80 -30.15 -4.10
N TYR A 306 -44.95 -29.13 -3.99
CA TYR A 306 -45.31 -27.75 -4.38
C TYR A 306 -45.18 -27.49 -5.87
N LEU A 307 -44.29 -28.21 -6.56
CA LEU A 307 -44.08 -28.10 -8.00
C LEU A 307 -43.70 -29.43 -8.63
N THR A 308 -43.78 -29.51 -9.95
CA THR A 308 -43.21 -30.59 -10.76
C THR A 308 -42.27 -30.02 -11.80
N ILE A 309 -41.35 -30.86 -12.26
CA ILE A 309 -40.31 -30.50 -13.24
C ILE A 309 -40.50 -31.37 -14.47
N GLU A 310 -40.60 -30.74 -15.63
CA GLU A 310 -40.73 -31.42 -16.92
C GLU A 310 -39.57 -31.00 -17.83
N GLU A 311 -38.78 -31.97 -18.29
CA GLU A 311 -37.71 -31.75 -19.27
C GLU A 311 -38.28 -31.67 -20.69
N ILE A 312 -37.95 -30.59 -21.39
CA ILE A 312 -38.34 -30.36 -22.79
C ILE A 312 -37.10 -30.57 -23.65
N ASP A 313 -37.11 -31.67 -24.42
CA ASP A 313 -36.02 -32.02 -25.33
C ASP A 313 -35.97 -31.07 -26.53
N LYS A 314 -34.75 -30.78 -27.00
CA LYS A 314 -34.47 -30.07 -28.26
C LYS A 314 -35.26 -30.65 -29.44
N LYS A 315 -36.14 -29.85 -30.05
CA LYS A 315 -36.76 -30.15 -31.36
C LYS A 315 -36.16 -29.28 -32.47
N GLY A 316 -35.34 -29.89 -33.33
CA GLY A 316 -34.73 -29.24 -34.51
C GLY A 316 -33.28 -28.79 -34.31
N TRP A 317 -32.57 -28.41 -35.39
CA TRP A 317 -31.12 -28.15 -35.36
C TRP A 317 -30.70 -26.95 -34.48
N PHE A 318 -31.57 -25.95 -34.30
CA PHE A 318 -31.29 -24.71 -33.55
C PHE A 318 -31.94 -24.64 -32.15
N ALA A 319 -32.77 -25.61 -31.76
CA ALA A 319 -33.37 -25.60 -30.42
C ALA A 319 -32.35 -25.97 -29.34
N GLN A 320 -32.62 -25.58 -28.10
CA GLN A 320 -31.87 -26.00 -26.91
C GLN A 320 -32.84 -26.73 -25.97
N ASP A 321 -32.32 -27.63 -25.15
CA ASP A 321 -33.12 -28.28 -24.11
C ASP A 321 -33.57 -27.21 -23.10
N ASP A 322 -34.81 -27.32 -22.62
CA ASP A 322 -35.37 -26.40 -21.64
C ASP A 322 -36.03 -27.18 -20.51
N THR A 323 -36.26 -26.50 -19.39
CA THR A 323 -36.91 -27.09 -18.22
C THR A 323 -38.18 -26.30 -17.93
N LYS A 324 -39.30 -27.01 -17.82
CA LYS A 324 -40.58 -26.45 -17.44
C LYS A 324 -40.85 -26.74 -15.97
N LEU A 325 -41.18 -25.70 -15.21
CA LEU A 325 -41.63 -25.83 -13.82
C LEU A 325 -43.14 -25.60 -13.78
N ILE A 326 -43.87 -26.51 -13.14
CA ILE A 326 -45.33 -26.44 -13.00
C ILE A 326 -45.67 -26.38 -11.52
N LYS A 327 -46.29 -25.29 -11.08
CA LYS A 327 -46.77 -25.07 -9.71
C LYS A 327 -47.99 -25.95 -9.45
N LEU A 328 -47.96 -26.71 -8.35
CA LEU A 328 -49.07 -27.53 -7.88
C LEU A 328 -49.86 -26.85 -6.75
N LYS A 329 -49.15 -26.20 -5.82
CA LYS A 329 -49.74 -25.45 -4.70
C LYS A 329 -48.81 -24.29 -4.31
N ASP A 330 -49.37 -23.31 -3.60
CA ASP A 330 -48.58 -22.27 -2.94
C ASP A 330 -47.77 -22.84 -1.78
N ILE A 331 -46.61 -22.24 -1.52
CA ILE A 331 -45.82 -22.54 -0.32
C ILE A 331 -46.53 -22.00 0.93
N GLU A 332 -46.19 -22.57 2.08
CA GLU A 332 -46.82 -22.23 3.36
C GLU A 332 -46.47 -20.79 3.79
N THR A 333 -47.39 -20.13 4.48
CA THR A 333 -47.26 -18.71 4.87
C THR A 333 -46.19 -18.48 5.94
N ASP A 334 -45.78 -19.52 6.66
CA ASP A 334 -44.74 -19.51 7.70
C ASP A 334 -43.34 -19.89 7.16
N ALA A 335 -43.22 -20.19 5.86
CA ALA A 335 -41.93 -20.47 5.24
C ALA A 335 -40.97 -19.27 5.35
N PRO A 336 -39.65 -19.51 5.45
CA PRO A 336 -38.65 -18.44 5.51
C PRO A 336 -38.75 -17.46 4.34
N LEU A 337 -38.51 -16.17 4.60
CA LEU A 337 -38.71 -15.09 3.64
C LEU A 337 -37.95 -15.31 2.32
N TYR A 338 -36.74 -15.85 2.35
CA TYR A 338 -35.99 -16.14 1.11
C TYR A 338 -36.65 -17.22 0.26
N GLN A 339 -37.30 -18.21 0.87
CA GLN A 339 -38.05 -19.22 0.13
C GLN A 339 -39.29 -18.59 -0.52
N THR A 340 -40.00 -17.73 0.21
CA THR A 340 -41.20 -17.08 -0.32
C THR A 340 -40.90 -16.10 -1.43
N GLN A 341 -39.85 -15.30 -1.29
CA GLN A 341 -39.37 -14.39 -2.33
C GLN A 341 -38.93 -15.15 -3.59
N LEU A 342 -38.17 -16.24 -3.42
CA LEU A 342 -37.68 -17.02 -4.55
C LEU A 342 -38.84 -17.74 -5.27
N PHE A 343 -39.71 -18.43 -4.53
CA PHE A 343 -40.84 -19.17 -5.10
C PHE A 343 -41.85 -18.26 -5.81
N ASN A 344 -42.23 -17.15 -5.17
CA ASN A 344 -43.16 -16.19 -5.77
C ASN A 344 -42.54 -15.48 -6.97
N GLY A 345 -41.24 -15.20 -6.91
CA GLY A 345 -40.51 -14.62 -8.03
C GLY A 345 -40.42 -15.56 -9.23
N LEU A 346 -40.29 -16.88 -9.01
CA LEU A 346 -40.28 -17.87 -10.10
C LEU A 346 -41.59 -17.79 -10.89
N PHE A 347 -42.71 -17.92 -10.19
CA PHE A 347 -44.01 -18.06 -10.85
C PHE A 347 -44.64 -16.73 -11.23
N ALA A 348 -44.38 -15.64 -10.49
CA ALA A 348 -44.95 -14.30 -10.73
C ALA A 348 -46.47 -14.33 -11.00
N GLY A 349 -47.20 -15.19 -10.29
CA GLY A 349 -48.65 -15.40 -10.44
C GLY A 349 -49.08 -16.41 -11.52
N LYS A 350 -48.14 -17.01 -12.27
CA LYS A 350 -48.41 -18.05 -13.28
C LYS A 350 -48.39 -19.45 -12.66
N THR A 351 -49.05 -20.40 -13.31
CA THR A 351 -49.02 -21.82 -12.91
C THR A 351 -47.85 -22.58 -13.54
N GLU A 352 -47.33 -22.12 -14.67
CA GLU A 352 -46.23 -22.76 -15.38
C GLU A 352 -45.22 -21.73 -15.89
N LEU A 353 -43.95 -22.12 -15.94
CA LEU A 353 -42.87 -21.31 -16.50
C LEU A 353 -41.82 -22.18 -17.20
N LEU A 354 -41.13 -21.59 -18.17
CA LEU A 354 -39.92 -22.13 -18.77
C LEU A 354 -38.71 -21.49 -18.11
N VAL A 355 -37.71 -22.27 -17.74
CA VAL A 355 -36.48 -21.77 -17.12
C VAL A 355 -35.76 -20.79 -18.06
N SER A 356 -35.74 -21.05 -19.37
CA SER A 356 -35.21 -20.10 -20.37
C SER A 356 -35.82 -18.69 -20.30
N SER A 357 -37.09 -18.56 -19.87
CA SER A 357 -37.77 -17.26 -19.76
C SER A 357 -37.23 -16.38 -18.63
N LEU A 358 -36.49 -16.97 -17.69
CA LEU A 358 -35.86 -16.31 -16.54
C LEU A 358 -34.50 -15.69 -16.87
N LYS A 359 -33.95 -16.02 -18.04
CA LYS A 359 -32.66 -15.50 -18.53
C LYS A 359 -32.64 -13.97 -18.47
N GLU A 360 -31.58 -13.42 -17.89
CA GLU A 360 -31.32 -11.97 -17.75
C GLU A 360 -32.37 -11.18 -16.96
N LYS A 361 -33.39 -11.85 -16.39
CA LYS A 361 -34.51 -11.23 -15.67
C LYS A 361 -34.56 -11.61 -14.19
N PHE A 362 -34.12 -12.82 -13.87
CA PHE A 362 -34.30 -13.40 -12.53
C PHE A 362 -33.13 -13.16 -11.56
N TYR A 363 -32.02 -12.61 -12.05
CA TYR A 363 -30.81 -12.39 -11.25
C TYR A 363 -31.04 -11.48 -10.03
N THR A 364 -31.97 -10.52 -10.11
CA THR A 364 -32.33 -9.64 -9.00
C THR A 364 -33.13 -10.36 -7.91
N THR A 365 -34.05 -11.25 -8.29
CA THR A 365 -34.76 -12.12 -7.36
C THR A 365 -33.78 -13.07 -6.67
N MET A 366 -32.85 -13.66 -7.43
CA MET A 366 -31.78 -14.50 -6.86
C MET A 366 -30.91 -13.73 -5.87
N ALA A 367 -30.54 -12.49 -6.18
CA ALA A 367 -29.76 -11.65 -5.27
C ALA A 367 -30.53 -11.31 -3.99
N THR A 368 -31.82 -10.97 -4.11
CA THR A 368 -32.70 -10.70 -2.96
C THR A 368 -32.85 -11.95 -2.08
N ALA A 369 -33.11 -13.11 -2.67
CA ALA A 369 -33.23 -14.37 -1.94
C ALA A 369 -31.91 -14.77 -1.26
N ARG A 370 -30.76 -14.52 -1.89
CA ARG A 370 -29.43 -14.74 -1.31
C ARG A 370 -29.20 -13.88 -0.06
N GLU A 371 -29.51 -12.59 -0.12
CA GLU A 371 -29.40 -11.73 1.07
C GLU A 371 -30.39 -12.17 2.16
N GLY A 372 -31.64 -12.52 1.80
CA GLY A 372 -32.61 -13.08 2.75
C GLY A 372 -32.14 -14.37 3.42
N LEU A 373 -31.49 -15.27 2.68
CA LEU A 373 -30.89 -16.50 3.22
C LEU A 373 -29.77 -16.17 4.22
N LYS A 374 -28.87 -15.27 3.84
CA LYS A 374 -27.77 -14.81 4.68
C LYS A 374 -28.25 -14.13 5.96
N ASP A 375 -29.33 -13.34 5.88
CA ASP A 375 -29.95 -12.70 7.03
C ASP A 375 -30.62 -13.72 7.95
N ALA A 376 -31.36 -14.69 7.40
CA ALA A 376 -31.94 -15.78 8.17
C ALA A 376 -30.88 -16.64 8.87
N ALA A 377 -29.72 -16.85 8.23
CA ALA A 377 -28.62 -17.63 8.80
C ALA A 377 -27.94 -16.93 9.98
N GLN A 378 -28.10 -15.60 10.17
CA GLN A 378 -27.41 -14.85 11.23
C GLN A 378 -27.67 -15.36 12.64
N ILE A 379 -28.80 -16.05 12.86
CA ILE A 379 -29.15 -16.66 14.15
C ILE A 379 -28.12 -17.70 14.62
N TYR A 380 -27.32 -18.26 13.72
CA TYR A 380 -26.30 -19.27 14.01
C TYR A 380 -24.89 -18.69 14.24
N TYR A 381 -24.74 -17.36 14.21
CA TYR A 381 -23.45 -16.67 14.34
C TYR A 381 -23.40 -15.74 15.56
N VAL A 382 -22.19 -15.42 15.99
CA VAL A 382 -21.96 -14.45 17.07
C VAL A 382 -21.94 -13.04 16.48
N ASN A 383 -22.96 -12.23 16.79
CA ASN A 383 -23.06 -10.83 16.33
C ASN A 383 -21.79 -9.99 16.57
N LYS A 384 -21.14 -10.20 17.74
CA LYS A 384 -19.87 -9.52 18.10
C LYS A 384 -18.73 -9.86 17.15
N SER A 385 -18.66 -11.09 16.62
CA SER A 385 -17.65 -11.51 15.65
C SER A 385 -17.76 -10.72 14.35
N ARG A 386 -18.99 -10.51 13.87
CA ARG A 386 -19.27 -9.78 12.63
C ARG A 386 -18.90 -8.30 12.75
N GLN A 387 -19.19 -7.66 13.88
CA GLN A 387 -18.78 -6.28 14.13
C GLN A 387 -17.26 -6.15 14.14
N ILE A 388 -16.56 -7.05 14.83
CA ILE A 388 -15.09 -7.05 14.92
C ILE A 388 -14.47 -7.31 13.55
N LYS A 389 -15.05 -8.19 12.72
CA LYS A 389 -14.65 -8.36 11.32
C LYS A 389 -14.66 -7.03 10.57
N ASN A 390 -15.79 -6.31 10.62
CA ASN A 390 -15.95 -5.05 9.90
C ASN A 390 -14.95 -3.98 10.41
N TYR A 391 -14.78 -3.85 11.73
CA TYR A 391 -13.79 -2.93 12.30
C TYR A 391 -12.36 -3.30 11.91
N THR A 392 -12.04 -4.60 11.83
CA THR A 392 -10.71 -5.06 11.40
C THR A 392 -10.46 -4.72 9.93
N ILE A 393 -11.44 -4.92 9.04
CA ILE A 393 -11.34 -4.54 7.62
C ILE A 393 -11.10 -3.03 7.48
N ILE A 394 -11.92 -2.21 8.16
CA ILE A 394 -11.79 -0.75 8.11
C ILE A 394 -10.41 -0.33 8.64
N GLY A 395 -9.98 -0.90 9.77
CA GLY A 395 -8.66 -0.64 10.34
C GLY A 395 -7.51 -1.01 9.41
N LEU A 396 -7.58 -2.17 8.73
CA LEU A 396 -6.58 -2.60 7.76
C LEU A 396 -6.54 -1.67 6.54
N ILE A 397 -7.69 -1.22 6.02
CA ILE A 397 -7.75 -0.28 4.90
C ILE A 397 -7.11 1.06 5.28
N LEU A 398 -7.47 1.62 6.44
CA LEU A 398 -6.88 2.87 6.93
C LEU A 398 -5.37 2.74 7.13
N LEU A 399 -4.92 1.64 7.74
CA LEU A 399 -3.50 1.38 7.96
C LEU A 399 -2.75 1.18 6.63
N MET A 400 -3.36 0.55 5.63
CA MET A 400 -2.80 0.39 4.28
C MET A 400 -2.57 1.75 3.61
N PHE A 401 -3.55 2.66 3.67
CA PHE A 401 -3.41 4.01 3.10
C PHE A 401 -2.32 4.85 3.77
N ILE A 402 -1.97 4.56 5.03
CA ILE A 402 -0.89 5.23 5.75
C ILE A 402 0.46 4.56 5.46
N LEU A 403 0.52 3.23 5.51
CA LEU A 403 1.78 2.49 5.43
C LEU A 403 2.30 2.34 3.99
N VAL A 404 1.45 2.22 2.97
CA VAL A 404 1.92 2.08 1.58
C VAL A 404 2.73 3.30 1.12
N PRO A 405 2.27 4.56 1.29
CA PRO A 405 3.07 5.74 0.94
C PRO A 405 4.33 5.87 1.79
N THR A 406 4.24 5.53 3.09
CA THR A 406 5.38 5.54 4.00
C THR A 406 6.46 4.57 3.52
N PHE A 407 6.07 3.34 3.14
CA PHE A 407 7.00 2.34 2.65
C PHE A 407 7.60 2.72 1.31
N LEU A 408 6.81 3.32 0.41
CA LEU A 408 7.30 3.83 -0.86
C LEU A 408 8.37 4.90 -0.66
N PHE A 409 8.15 5.82 0.28
CA PHE A 409 9.05 6.93 0.56
C PHE A 409 10.38 6.49 1.17
N TYR A 410 10.35 5.59 2.16
CA TYR A 410 11.56 5.18 2.90
C TYR A 410 12.30 3.98 2.30
N TRP A 411 11.59 3.01 1.70
CA TRP A 411 12.16 1.72 1.26
C TRP A 411 11.90 1.41 -0.22
N GLY A 412 11.22 2.29 -0.96
CA GLY A 412 11.01 2.17 -2.40
C GLY A 412 9.86 1.23 -2.81
N ILE A 413 9.74 1.02 -4.13
CA ILE A 413 8.55 0.43 -4.75
C ILE A 413 8.31 -1.04 -4.38
N LEU A 414 9.39 -1.82 -4.24
CA LEU A 414 9.29 -3.25 -3.87
C LEU A 414 8.71 -3.43 -2.47
N ALA A 415 9.15 -2.59 -1.52
CA ALA A 415 8.63 -2.60 -0.16
C ALA A 415 7.15 -2.15 -0.13
N ALA A 416 6.78 -1.14 -0.92
CA ALA A 416 5.40 -0.69 -1.06
C ALA A 416 4.47 -1.78 -1.63
N ILE A 417 4.92 -2.53 -2.63
CA ILE A 417 4.17 -3.67 -3.20
C ILE A 417 4.02 -4.78 -2.16
N ALA A 418 5.10 -5.11 -1.43
CA ALA A 418 5.07 -6.16 -0.41
C ALA A 418 4.09 -5.85 0.74
N VAL A 419 4.08 -4.60 1.23
CA VAL A 419 3.13 -4.18 2.26
C VAL A 419 1.71 -4.13 1.71
N GLY A 420 1.50 -3.56 0.52
CA GLY A 420 0.18 -3.51 -0.12
C GLY A 420 -0.42 -4.91 -0.33
N GLY A 421 0.37 -5.83 -0.87
CA GLY A 421 -0.02 -7.23 -1.04
C GLY A 421 -0.34 -7.92 0.29
N SER A 422 0.43 -7.65 1.35
CA SER A 422 0.16 -8.18 2.69
C SER A 422 -1.17 -7.68 3.25
N PHE A 423 -1.51 -6.40 3.07
CA PHE A 423 -2.79 -5.85 3.50
C PHE A 423 -3.97 -6.44 2.73
N ILE A 424 -3.85 -6.58 1.41
CA ILE A 424 -4.87 -7.23 0.58
C ILE A 424 -5.09 -8.67 1.05
N PHE A 425 -4.01 -9.41 1.29
CA PHE A 425 -4.07 -10.77 1.83
C PHE A 425 -4.80 -10.81 3.18
N LEU A 426 -4.45 -9.95 4.13
CA LEU A 426 -5.11 -9.89 5.44
C LEU A 426 -6.59 -9.48 5.34
N ILE A 427 -6.96 -8.59 4.43
CA ILE A 427 -8.35 -8.22 4.16
C ILE A 427 -9.13 -9.43 3.62
N ILE A 428 -8.55 -10.20 2.72
CA ILE A 428 -9.18 -11.44 2.22
C ILE A 428 -9.37 -12.44 3.37
N ILE A 429 -8.32 -12.70 4.16
CA ILE A 429 -8.40 -13.61 5.30
C ILE A 429 -9.41 -13.12 6.36
N SER A 430 -9.56 -11.81 6.52
CA SER A 430 -10.51 -11.24 7.48
C SER A 430 -11.96 -11.63 7.18
N GLN A 431 -12.32 -11.95 5.94
CA GLN A 431 -13.67 -12.40 5.59
C GLN A 431 -14.05 -13.70 6.30
N PHE A 432 -13.06 -14.53 6.66
CA PHE A 432 -13.24 -15.80 7.36
C PHE A 432 -13.27 -15.66 8.89
N MET A 433 -13.38 -14.44 9.44
CA MET A 433 -13.49 -14.22 10.90
C MET A 433 -14.93 -14.27 11.43
N ILE A 434 -15.81 -15.05 10.80
CA ILE A 434 -17.21 -15.14 11.21
C ILE A 434 -17.37 -16.35 12.13
N LYS A 435 -17.36 -16.11 13.44
CA LYS A 435 -17.52 -17.17 14.45
C LYS A 435 -18.98 -17.62 14.58
N LYS A 436 -19.20 -18.93 14.54
CA LYS A 436 -20.51 -19.55 14.83
C LYS A 436 -20.79 -19.57 16.34
N ASN A 437 -22.06 -19.43 16.72
CA ASN A 437 -22.47 -19.59 18.12
C ASN A 437 -22.57 -21.09 18.49
N ILE A 438 -22.97 -21.40 19.73
CA ILE A 438 -23.03 -22.79 20.22
C ILE A 438 -23.96 -23.64 19.35
N GLU A 439 -25.13 -23.12 19.00
CA GLU A 439 -26.12 -23.80 18.16
C GLU A 439 -25.62 -24.01 16.74
N GLY A 440 -25.10 -22.95 16.10
CA GLY A 440 -24.51 -23.04 14.76
C GLY A 440 -23.32 -24.00 14.69
N THR A 441 -22.54 -24.10 15.76
CA THR A 441 -21.41 -25.04 15.86
C THR A 441 -21.90 -26.49 15.96
N MET A 442 -22.97 -26.75 16.70
CA MET A 442 -23.58 -28.09 16.79
C MET A 442 -24.18 -28.51 15.45
N ILE A 443 -24.94 -27.64 14.79
CA ILE A 443 -25.52 -27.89 13.47
C ILE A 443 -24.39 -28.12 12.45
N LEU A 444 -23.35 -27.28 12.44
CA LEU A 444 -22.20 -27.49 11.55
C LEU A 444 -21.54 -28.85 11.78
N SER A 445 -21.46 -29.33 13.02
CA SER A 445 -20.93 -30.67 13.32
C SER A 445 -21.79 -31.78 12.72
N GLU A 446 -23.11 -31.70 12.90
CA GLU A 446 -24.06 -32.64 12.32
C GLU A 446 -24.01 -32.64 10.80
N LEU A 447 -23.94 -31.44 10.19
CA LEU A 447 -23.81 -31.23 8.76
C LEU A 447 -22.52 -31.81 8.19
N LYS A 448 -21.39 -31.63 8.88
CA LYS A 448 -20.12 -32.27 8.50
C LYS A 448 -20.23 -33.79 8.58
N GLY A 449 -20.92 -34.32 9.59
CA GLY A 449 -21.24 -35.72 9.73
C GLY A 449 -22.04 -36.27 8.55
N PHE A 450 -23.15 -35.59 8.22
CA PHE A 450 -24.03 -35.98 7.12
C PHE A 450 -23.35 -35.85 5.75
N LYS A 451 -22.60 -34.76 5.51
CA LYS A 451 -21.79 -34.57 4.31
C LYS A 451 -20.74 -35.66 4.16
N GLN A 452 -20.08 -36.05 5.25
CA GLN A 452 -19.14 -37.16 5.27
C GLN A 452 -19.85 -38.48 4.99
N PHE A 453 -21.02 -38.72 5.57
CA PHE A 453 -21.84 -39.89 5.26
C PHE A 453 -22.20 -39.94 3.76
N ILE A 454 -22.74 -38.88 3.16
CA ILE A 454 -23.01 -38.83 1.71
C ILE A 454 -21.78 -39.22 0.90
N LYS A 455 -20.59 -38.74 1.30
CA LYS A 455 -19.32 -39.06 0.65
C LYS A 455 -18.95 -40.54 0.75
N VAL A 456 -19.08 -41.17 1.92
CA VAL A 456 -18.54 -42.53 2.18
C VAL A 456 -19.58 -43.64 2.34
N ALA A 457 -20.87 -43.33 2.32
CA ALA A 457 -21.96 -44.29 2.52
C ALA A 457 -21.81 -45.53 1.63
N GLU A 458 -21.97 -46.69 2.25
CA GLU A 458 -21.92 -48.01 1.62
C GLU A 458 -23.33 -48.50 1.26
N GLU A 459 -23.42 -49.31 0.22
CA GLU A 459 -24.68 -49.85 -0.31
C GLU A 459 -25.53 -50.57 0.75
N ASN A 460 -24.90 -51.38 1.61
CA ASN A 460 -25.61 -52.11 2.67
C ASN A 460 -26.30 -51.17 3.67
N LYS A 461 -25.67 -50.06 4.02
CA LYS A 461 -26.25 -49.06 4.92
C LYS A 461 -27.39 -48.31 4.23
N LEU A 462 -27.26 -48.00 2.94
CA LEU A 462 -28.33 -47.40 2.15
C LEU A 462 -29.54 -48.33 2.04
N LYS A 463 -29.35 -49.64 1.84
CA LYS A 463 -30.43 -50.63 1.87
C LYS A 463 -31.18 -50.66 3.21
N MET A 464 -30.46 -50.51 4.32
CA MET A 464 -31.08 -50.43 5.64
C MET A 464 -31.94 -49.17 5.78
N LEU A 465 -31.41 -48.01 5.39
CA LEU A 465 -32.12 -46.74 5.45
C LEU A 465 -33.34 -46.72 4.53
N LEU A 466 -33.26 -47.31 3.34
CA LEU A 466 -34.39 -47.42 2.41
C LEU A 466 -35.50 -48.35 2.90
N LYS A 467 -35.18 -49.32 3.77
CA LYS A 467 -36.21 -50.15 4.41
C LYS A 467 -36.97 -49.38 5.49
N GLU A 468 -36.29 -48.45 6.17
CA GLU A 468 -36.89 -47.59 7.18
C GLU A 468 -37.67 -46.43 6.54
N ASP A 469 -37.11 -45.83 5.49
CA ASP A 469 -37.69 -44.72 4.72
C ASP A 469 -37.52 -44.97 3.21
N PRO A 470 -38.56 -45.48 2.52
CA PRO A 470 -38.52 -45.70 1.08
C PRO A 470 -38.26 -44.42 0.26
N THR A 471 -38.55 -43.25 0.84
CA THR A 471 -38.37 -41.93 0.20
C THR A 471 -37.02 -41.29 0.51
N TYR A 472 -36.11 -42.02 1.18
CA TYR A 472 -34.83 -41.49 1.66
C TYR A 472 -33.98 -40.81 0.58
N PHE A 473 -33.93 -41.37 -0.63
CA PHE A 473 -33.21 -40.75 -1.74
C PHE A 473 -33.81 -39.38 -2.09
N GLU A 474 -35.13 -39.31 -2.20
CA GLU A 474 -35.88 -38.11 -2.56
C GLU A 474 -35.75 -37.02 -1.49
N THR A 475 -35.80 -37.38 -0.21
CA THR A 475 -35.66 -36.43 0.89
C THR A 475 -34.22 -35.93 1.06
N THR A 476 -33.21 -36.68 0.62
CA THR A 476 -31.78 -36.31 0.80
C THR A 476 -31.11 -35.73 -0.45
N MET A 477 -31.66 -35.94 -1.64
CA MET A 477 -31.01 -35.52 -2.89
C MET A 477 -30.80 -34.01 -3.02
N SER A 478 -31.73 -33.20 -2.51
CA SER A 478 -31.63 -31.74 -2.54
C SER A 478 -30.48 -31.23 -1.65
N TYR A 479 -30.23 -31.89 -0.52
CA TYR A 479 -29.08 -31.59 0.34
C TYR A 479 -27.77 -32.04 -0.29
N ALA A 480 -27.76 -33.20 -0.95
CA ALA A 480 -26.60 -33.63 -1.73
C ALA A 480 -26.29 -32.66 -2.88
N LEU A 481 -27.32 -32.04 -3.47
CA LEU A 481 -27.16 -30.99 -4.48
C LEU A 481 -26.55 -29.72 -3.87
N ALA A 482 -27.05 -29.25 -2.72
CA ALA A 482 -26.47 -28.12 -1.99
C ALA A 482 -24.99 -28.37 -1.65
N PHE A 483 -24.62 -29.60 -1.31
CA PHE A 483 -23.22 -29.96 -1.07
C PHE A 483 -22.35 -30.14 -2.33
N GLY A 484 -22.91 -29.96 -3.53
CA GLY A 484 -22.23 -30.21 -4.80
C GLY A 484 -21.87 -31.69 -5.03
N MET A 485 -22.61 -32.61 -4.42
CA MET A 485 -22.35 -34.05 -4.43
C MET A 485 -23.48 -34.90 -5.01
N PHE A 486 -24.50 -34.30 -5.63
CA PHE A 486 -25.65 -35.02 -6.21
C PHE A 486 -25.23 -36.18 -7.13
N ASP A 487 -24.33 -35.94 -8.10
CA ASP A 487 -23.84 -36.99 -9.02
C ASP A 487 -23.25 -38.21 -8.29
N LYS A 488 -22.48 -37.95 -7.23
CA LYS A 488 -21.86 -39.01 -6.41
C LYS A 488 -22.89 -39.70 -5.54
N TRP A 489 -23.86 -38.96 -5.04
CA TRP A 489 -24.95 -39.48 -4.21
C TRP A 489 -25.88 -40.38 -5.02
N ALA A 490 -26.40 -39.90 -6.16
CA ALA A 490 -27.30 -40.65 -7.03
C ALA A 490 -26.71 -41.98 -7.51
N LYS A 491 -25.42 -42.00 -7.88
CA LYS A 491 -24.72 -43.24 -8.29
C LYS A 491 -24.75 -44.35 -7.23
N LYS A 492 -24.84 -44.01 -5.94
CA LYS A 492 -24.91 -45.01 -4.87
C LYS A 492 -26.26 -45.75 -4.81
N PHE A 493 -27.26 -45.22 -5.50
CA PHE A 493 -28.61 -45.77 -5.57
C PHE A 493 -28.90 -46.50 -6.89
N ASP A 494 -28.01 -46.40 -7.90
CA ASP A 494 -28.18 -47.05 -9.21
C ASP A 494 -28.36 -48.58 -9.09
N GLY A 495 -27.62 -49.22 -8.17
CA GLY A 495 -27.68 -50.66 -7.92
C GLY A 495 -28.84 -51.12 -7.03
N LEU A 496 -29.68 -50.19 -6.54
CA LEU A 496 -30.72 -50.47 -5.55
C LEU A 496 -32.14 -50.62 -6.14
N ASN A 497 -32.28 -50.61 -7.48
CA ASN A 497 -33.55 -50.75 -8.20
C ASN A 497 -34.65 -49.77 -7.71
N LEU A 498 -34.25 -48.55 -7.37
CA LEU A 498 -35.18 -47.49 -6.97
C LEU A 498 -35.92 -46.92 -8.18
N GLN A 499 -37.20 -46.59 -7.96
CA GLN A 499 -37.95 -45.80 -8.93
C GLN A 499 -37.49 -44.34 -8.87
N PRO A 500 -37.39 -43.64 -10.01
CA PRO A 500 -37.08 -42.22 -10.02
C PRO A 500 -38.22 -41.41 -9.37
N PRO A 501 -37.94 -40.19 -8.88
CA PRO A 501 -38.97 -39.35 -8.25
C PRO A 501 -40.11 -39.02 -9.21
N THR A 502 -41.36 -39.15 -8.74
CA THR A 502 -42.57 -38.99 -9.59
C THR A 502 -42.84 -37.54 -10.01
N TRP A 503 -42.25 -36.56 -9.33
CA TRP A 503 -42.37 -35.14 -9.68
C TRP A 503 -41.47 -34.72 -10.84
N TYR A 504 -40.57 -35.60 -11.30
CA TYR A 504 -39.68 -35.34 -12.44
C TYR A 504 -40.11 -36.13 -13.67
N ASN A 505 -40.49 -35.42 -14.72
CA ASN A 505 -40.97 -36.01 -15.97
C ASN A 505 -40.03 -35.66 -17.13
N SER A 506 -39.87 -36.61 -18.06
CA SER A 506 -39.17 -36.40 -19.33
C SER A 506 -40.15 -36.52 -20.48
N SER A 507 -40.04 -35.62 -21.46
CA SER A 507 -40.94 -35.54 -22.62
C SER A 507 -40.88 -36.77 -23.55
N THR A 508 -39.93 -37.70 -23.39
CA THR A 508 -39.72 -38.83 -24.31
C THR A 508 -40.69 -40.02 -24.14
N GLY A 509 -41.60 -40.02 -23.15
CA GLY A 509 -42.62 -41.08 -22.98
C GLY A 509 -42.07 -42.49 -22.70
N ARG A 510 -40.78 -42.62 -22.38
CA ARG A 510 -40.12 -43.87 -21.97
C ARG A 510 -40.14 -44.01 -20.46
N ILE A 511 -40.20 -45.26 -19.96
CA ILE A 511 -40.01 -45.57 -18.54
C ILE A 511 -38.64 -45.03 -18.10
N MET A 512 -38.63 -44.08 -17.17
CA MET A 512 -37.41 -43.44 -16.68
C MET A 512 -36.70 -44.39 -15.71
N SER A 513 -35.40 -44.62 -15.92
CA SER A 513 -34.54 -45.31 -14.94
C SER A 513 -33.78 -44.30 -14.08
N MET A 514 -33.33 -44.72 -12.90
CA MET A 514 -32.58 -43.86 -11.97
C MET A 514 -31.32 -43.23 -12.59
N ASN A 515 -30.57 -43.99 -13.39
CA ASN A 515 -29.37 -43.50 -14.08
C ASN A 515 -29.71 -42.45 -15.15
N HIS A 516 -30.83 -42.61 -15.87
CA HIS A 516 -31.31 -41.61 -16.81
C HIS A 516 -31.79 -40.35 -16.09
N PHE A 517 -32.59 -40.50 -15.03
CA PHE A 517 -33.01 -39.41 -14.15
C PHE A 517 -31.82 -38.60 -13.64
N SER A 518 -30.83 -39.24 -13.02
CA SER A 518 -29.67 -38.56 -12.43
C SER A 518 -28.92 -37.70 -13.46
N LYS A 519 -28.71 -38.22 -14.67
CA LYS A 519 -28.02 -37.47 -15.75
C LYS A 519 -28.85 -36.30 -16.27
N SER A 520 -30.11 -36.54 -16.59
CA SER A 520 -31.02 -35.52 -17.15
C SER A 520 -31.30 -34.42 -16.12
N PHE A 521 -31.59 -34.80 -14.87
CA PHE A 521 -31.75 -33.87 -13.76
C PHE A 521 -30.49 -33.02 -13.52
N THR A 522 -29.29 -33.61 -13.53
CA THR A 522 -28.04 -32.86 -13.36
C THR A 522 -27.84 -31.82 -14.47
N ASN A 523 -28.16 -32.17 -15.72
CA ASN A 523 -28.06 -31.24 -16.84
C ASN A 523 -29.11 -30.11 -16.72
N SER A 524 -30.35 -30.45 -16.37
CA SER A 524 -31.43 -29.49 -16.12
C SER A 524 -31.07 -28.49 -15.00
N ILE A 525 -30.52 -28.98 -13.89
CA ILE A 525 -30.08 -28.11 -12.78
C ILE A 525 -28.90 -27.21 -13.18
N LYS A 526 -27.91 -27.73 -13.91
CA LYS A 526 -26.79 -26.91 -14.42
C LYS A 526 -27.28 -25.80 -15.35
N SER A 527 -28.19 -26.12 -16.26
CA SER A 527 -28.82 -25.15 -17.16
C SER A 527 -29.58 -24.09 -16.38
N THR A 528 -30.39 -24.53 -15.40
CA THR A 528 -31.15 -23.67 -14.48
C THR A 528 -30.22 -22.71 -13.73
N GLN A 529 -29.11 -23.22 -13.20
CA GLN A 529 -28.12 -22.42 -12.49
C GLN A 529 -27.47 -21.35 -13.35
N SER A 530 -27.11 -21.67 -14.59
CA SER A 530 -26.55 -20.67 -15.51
C SER A 530 -27.59 -19.63 -15.95
N THR A 531 -28.86 -20.03 -16.11
CA THR A 531 -29.92 -19.18 -16.65
C THR A 531 -30.42 -18.19 -15.62
N MET A 532 -30.71 -18.64 -14.39
CA MET A 532 -31.33 -17.84 -13.33
C MET A 532 -30.45 -16.68 -12.81
N VAL A 533 -29.13 -16.76 -12.99
CA VAL A 533 -28.18 -15.71 -12.55
C VAL A 533 -27.56 -14.93 -13.70
N SER A 534 -27.94 -15.22 -14.95
CA SER A 534 -27.49 -14.45 -16.10
C SER A 534 -27.96 -12.99 -15.99
N SER A 535 -27.10 -12.04 -16.37
CA SER A 535 -27.37 -10.60 -16.35
C SER A 535 -26.98 -9.99 -17.71
N PRO A 536 -27.65 -8.91 -18.16
CA PRO A 536 -27.29 -8.22 -19.40
C PRO A 536 -25.82 -7.76 -19.40
N SER A 537 -25.11 -7.95 -20.51
CA SER A 537 -23.71 -7.50 -20.62
C SER A 537 -23.63 -5.99 -20.83
N SER A 538 -22.91 -5.26 -19.96
CA SER A 538 -22.57 -3.85 -20.18
C SER A 538 -21.25 -3.71 -20.94
N SER A 539 -21.28 -3.17 -22.16
CA SER A 539 -20.09 -2.72 -22.89
C SER A 539 -19.64 -1.35 -22.36
N GLY A 540 -18.56 -1.30 -21.58
CA GLY A 540 -17.98 -0.06 -21.05
C GLY A 540 -16.50 0.05 -21.37
N GLY A 541 -16.13 0.98 -22.27
CA GLY A 541 -14.75 1.30 -22.64
C GLY A 541 -14.03 2.15 -21.59
N SER A 542 -12.71 1.97 -21.49
CA SER A 542 -11.83 2.76 -20.63
C SER A 542 -10.93 3.64 -21.48
N GLY A 543 -11.12 4.96 -21.38
CA GLY A 543 -10.18 5.98 -21.86
C GLY A 543 -9.37 6.55 -20.71
N GLY A 544 -8.08 6.77 -20.91
CA GLY A 544 -7.21 7.46 -19.98
C GLY A 544 -5.87 7.81 -20.63
N GLY A 545 -5.58 9.11 -20.75
CA GLY A 545 -4.30 9.66 -21.19
C GLY A 545 -3.87 10.79 -20.25
N GLY A 546 -2.56 11.03 -20.13
CA GLY A 546 -2.00 12.21 -19.44
C GLY A 546 -0.51 12.14 -19.04
N SER A 547 0.29 12.92 -19.76
CA SER A 547 1.70 13.38 -19.69
C SER A 547 2.43 13.60 -18.34
N SER A 548 3.79 13.59 -18.40
CA SER A 548 4.75 14.02 -17.37
C SER A 548 5.70 15.13 -17.87
N GLY A 549 5.98 16.13 -17.04
CA GLY A 549 7.05 17.12 -17.26
C GLY A 549 7.34 17.99 -16.03
N GLY A 550 8.62 18.33 -15.81
CA GLY A 550 9.08 19.44 -14.96
C GLY A 550 10.04 19.04 -13.82
N GLY A 551 11.36 19.18 -14.04
CA GLY A 551 12.40 19.06 -13.00
C GLY A 551 12.75 20.39 -12.33
N PHE A 552 13.45 20.36 -11.19
CA PHE A 552 13.94 21.55 -10.47
C PHE A 552 15.25 21.29 -9.67
N GLY A 553 16.25 22.17 -9.85
CA GLY A 553 17.30 22.57 -8.87
C GLY A 553 16.84 23.86 -8.15
N GLY A 554 17.46 24.48 -7.14
CA GLY A 554 18.73 24.50 -6.39
C GLY A 554 18.59 25.67 -5.36
N GLY A 555 19.57 26.00 -4.50
CA GLY A 555 19.40 27.14 -3.57
C GLY A 555 20.70 27.71 -3.00
N GLY A 556 20.69 29.01 -2.68
CA GLY A 556 21.76 29.80 -2.06
C GLY A 556 21.32 31.11 -1.38
N GLY A 557 22.26 31.87 -0.81
CA GLY A 557 22.02 32.99 0.15
C GLY A 557 22.04 34.44 -0.40
N GLY A 558 21.52 35.41 0.38
CA GLY A 558 21.35 36.84 0.02
C GLY A 558 21.17 37.77 1.23
N SER A 559 20.71 39.02 1.04
CA SER A 559 20.28 39.93 2.11
C SER A 559 18.76 40.11 2.09
N TRP A 560 18.19 40.67 3.16
CA TRP A 560 16.76 40.98 3.26
C TRP A 560 16.54 42.30 3.96
#